data_AF-A0A094HDQ1-F1
#
_entry.id   AF-A0A094HDQ1-F1
#
_cell.length_a   1.000
_cell.length_b   1.000
_cell.length_c   1.000
_cell.angle_alpha   90.00
_cell.angle_beta   90.00
_cell.angle_gamma   90.00
#
_symmetry.space_group_name_H-M   'P 1'
#
loop_
_entity.id
_entity.type
_entity.pdbx_description
1 polymer ?
#
loop_
_entity_poly.entity_id
_entity_poly.type
_entity_poly.pdbx_seq_one_letter_code
_entity_poly.pdbx_strand_id
1 'polypeptide(L)'
;MSIHEVLPFHEGETSLHHTLHIPDRDNPTQPFLSPFAARVLQRSPLIALGAVDNQGRPWTTLWGGEPAFARPIAPSIIAIKSKVARTHDPVIDILLGAAAPGEVVQGGEQGALMSGLAIDLDSRLRAKFAGRMVAGALQDLEQESGATEVQLVMKIESSLGA
;
A
#
# COMPACT_ATOMS: atom_id res chain seq x y z
N MET A 1 27.33 -10.85 -3.50
CA MET A 1 27.28 -9.86 -4.58
C MET A 1 25.87 -9.93 -5.14
N SER A 2 24.96 -9.07 -4.69
CA SER A 2 23.58 -9.07 -5.20
C SER A 2 23.56 -8.24 -6.47
N ILE A 3 23.36 -8.89 -7.61
CA ILE A 3 22.99 -8.21 -8.83
C ILE A 3 21.64 -7.51 -8.58
N HIS A 4 21.62 -6.18 -8.67
CA HIS A 4 20.37 -5.44 -8.69
C HIS A 4 19.76 -5.64 -10.07
N GLU A 5 18.80 -6.56 -10.18
CA GLU A 5 17.98 -6.69 -11.37
C GLU A 5 17.06 -5.47 -11.43
N VAL A 6 17.30 -4.59 -12.41
CA VAL A 6 16.48 -3.39 -12.65
C VAL A 6 15.12 -3.87 -13.14
N LEU A 7 14.04 -3.44 -12.48
CA LEU A 7 12.69 -3.76 -12.93
C LEU A 7 12.45 -3.11 -14.30
N PRO A 8 11.87 -3.80 -15.29
CA PRO A 8 11.50 -3.16 -16.54
C PRO A 8 10.40 -2.11 -16.31
N PHE A 9 10.31 -1.10 -17.17
CA PHE A 9 9.14 -0.23 -17.22
C PHE A 9 7.91 -1.01 -17.67
N HIS A 10 6.73 -0.64 -17.17
CA HIS A 10 5.47 -1.16 -17.68
C HIS A 10 5.25 -0.70 -19.13
N GLU A 11 4.54 -1.48 -19.96
CA GLU A 11 4.28 -1.15 -21.37
C GLU A 11 3.70 0.26 -21.55
N GLY A 12 2.75 0.63 -20.67
CA GLY A 12 2.18 1.98 -20.65
C GLY A 12 3.18 3.10 -20.33
N GLU A 13 4.17 2.84 -19.46
CA GLU A 13 5.24 3.81 -19.16
C GLU A 13 6.18 3.97 -20.35
N THR A 14 6.56 2.86 -20.99
CA THR A 14 7.38 2.86 -22.21
C THR A 14 6.70 3.61 -23.35
N SER A 15 5.39 3.38 -23.55
CA SER A 15 4.59 4.09 -24.55
C SER A 15 4.57 5.61 -24.31
N LEU A 16 4.43 6.03 -23.05
CA LEU A 16 4.52 7.44 -22.68
C LEU A 16 5.92 8.01 -22.87
N HIS A 17 6.98 7.28 -22.52
CA HIS A 17 8.35 7.70 -22.76
C HIS A 17 8.63 7.95 -24.25
N HIS A 18 8.20 7.03 -25.13
CA HIS A 18 8.30 7.20 -26.57
C HIS A 18 7.53 8.42 -27.07
N THR A 19 6.27 8.57 -26.64
CA THR A 19 5.40 9.69 -27.05
C THR A 19 5.98 11.04 -26.61
N LEU A 20 6.53 11.11 -25.40
CA LEU A 20 7.08 12.31 -24.80
C LEU A 20 8.57 12.51 -25.11
N HIS A 21 9.17 11.64 -25.93
CA HIS A 21 10.60 11.67 -26.27
C HIS A 21 11.52 11.74 -25.05
N ILE A 22 11.16 11.00 -23.99
CA ILE A 22 11.97 10.90 -22.77
C ILE A 22 13.18 9.99 -23.08
N PRO A 23 14.41 10.41 -22.75
CA PRO A 23 15.59 9.57 -22.96
C PRO A 23 15.50 8.24 -22.20
N ASP A 24 16.07 7.19 -22.80
CA ASP A 24 16.21 5.89 -22.15
C ASP A 24 17.00 6.02 -20.86
N ARG A 25 16.46 5.42 -19.80
CA ARG A 25 17.04 5.37 -18.46
C ARG A 25 16.59 4.09 -17.79
N ASP A 26 17.26 3.72 -16.70
CA ASP A 26 16.81 2.61 -15.86
C ASP A 26 15.58 3.00 -15.05
N ASN A 27 14.74 2.01 -14.76
CA ASN A 27 13.59 2.19 -13.88
C ASN A 27 14.07 2.45 -12.44
N PRO A 28 13.71 3.58 -11.81
CA PRO A 28 14.14 3.89 -10.45
C PRO A 28 13.37 3.12 -9.37
N THR A 29 12.40 2.28 -9.73
CA THR A 29 11.59 1.52 -8.77
C THR A 29 12.35 0.32 -8.19
N GLN A 30 12.01 -0.03 -6.95
CA GLN A 30 12.63 -1.15 -6.22
C GLN A 30 11.56 -2.11 -5.69
N PRO A 31 11.82 -3.43 -5.65
CA PRO A 31 10.86 -4.43 -5.16
C PRO A 31 10.78 -4.52 -3.61
N PHE A 32 11.20 -3.46 -2.93
CA PHE A 32 11.24 -3.32 -1.48
C PHE A 32 11.29 -1.84 -1.12
N LEU A 33 11.10 -1.50 0.16
CA LEU A 33 11.35 -0.13 0.64
C LEU A 33 12.84 0.06 0.91
N SER A 34 13.40 1.14 0.38
CA SER A 34 14.72 1.59 0.84
C SER A 34 14.70 1.86 2.36
N PRO A 35 15.83 1.77 3.06
CA PRO A 35 15.89 2.07 4.49
C PRO A 35 15.32 3.46 4.86
N PHE A 36 15.48 4.44 3.96
CA PHE A 36 14.93 5.78 4.17
C PHE A 36 13.41 5.79 3.93
N ALA A 37 12.90 5.16 2.87
CA ALA A 37 11.46 5.02 2.63
C ALA A 37 10.74 4.28 3.76
N ALA A 38 11.36 3.22 4.29
CA ALA A 38 10.87 2.48 5.45
C ALA A 38 10.75 3.36 6.71
N ARG A 39 11.72 4.26 6.92
CA ARG A 39 11.67 5.24 8.01
C ARG A 39 10.56 6.28 7.81
N VAL A 40 10.37 6.75 6.57
CA VAL A 40 9.27 7.65 6.22
C VAL A 40 7.91 6.98 6.48
N LEU A 41 7.73 5.74 6.03
CA LEU A 41 6.53 4.95 6.30
C LEU A 41 6.22 4.88 7.80
N GLN A 42 7.21 4.51 8.62
CA GLN A 42 7.02 4.35 10.06
C GLN A 42 6.67 5.65 10.79
N ARG A 43 7.14 6.81 10.34
CA ARG A 43 6.82 8.09 11.00
C ARG A 43 5.57 8.77 10.47
N SER A 44 5.10 8.37 9.29
CA SER A 44 3.98 9.04 8.63
C SER A 44 2.70 8.80 9.43
N PRO A 45 1.99 9.84 9.89
CA PRO A 45 0.69 9.70 10.55
C PRO A 45 -0.45 9.48 9.55
N LEU A 46 -0.17 9.60 8.25
CA LEU A 46 -1.14 9.46 7.18
C LEU A 46 -0.66 8.48 6.10
N ILE A 47 -1.58 7.68 5.59
CA ILE A 47 -1.37 6.84 4.41
C ILE A 47 -2.58 6.95 3.48
N ALA A 48 -2.35 7.33 2.23
CA ALA A 48 -3.36 7.14 1.19
C ALA A 48 -3.18 5.74 0.61
N LEU A 49 -4.23 4.93 0.65
CA LEU A 49 -4.27 3.59 0.09
C LEU A 49 -5.13 3.59 -1.16
N GLY A 50 -4.73 2.80 -2.14
CA GLY A 50 -5.47 2.62 -3.38
C GLY A 50 -5.64 1.14 -3.70
N ALA A 51 -6.78 0.81 -4.27
CA ALA A 51 -7.09 -0.52 -4.80
C ALA A 51 -7.90 -0.38 -6.09
N VAL A 52 -8.04 -1.48 -6.82
CA VAL A 52 -8.82 -1.53 -8.07
C VAL A 52 -9.94 -2.54 -7.89
N ASP A 53 -11.17 -2.13 -8.22
CA ASP A 53 -12.32 -3.03 -8.15
C ASP A 53 -12.37 -4.03 -9.33
N ASN A 54 -13.35 -4.94 -9.30
CA ASN A 54 -13.54 -5.94 -10.35
C ASN A 54 -13.91 -5.36 -11.74
N GLN A 55 -14.28 -4.08 -11.82
CA GLN A 55 -14.55 -3.38 -13.07
C GLN A 55 -13.32 -2.61 -13.57
N GLY A 56 -12.18 -2.71 -12.88
CA GLY A 56 -10.97 -1.98 -13.22
C GLY A 56 -10.99 -0.52 -12.79
N ARG A 57 -11.93 -0.10 -11.94
CA ARG A 57 -12.02 1.30 -11.48
C ARG A 57 -11.09 1.49 -10.28
N PRO A 58 -10.23 2.52 -10.28
CA PRO A 58 -9.37 2.82 -9.16
C PRO A 58 -10.13 3.52 -8.04
N TRP A 59 -9.86 3.10 -6.80
CA TRP A 59 -10.38 3.71 -5.58
C TRP A 59 -9.24 4.11 -4.68
N THR A 60 -9.46 5.16 -3.88
CA THR A 60 -8.50 5.58 -2.86
C THR A 60 -9.18 5.98 -1.56
N THR A 61 -8.53 5.67 -0.45
CA THR A 61 -8.93 6.05 0.91
C THR A 61 -7.74 6.67 1.62
N LEU A 62 -8.00 7.55 2.58
CA LEU A 62 -6.98 8.17 3.43
C LEU A 62 -7.16 7.67 4.86
N TRP A 63 -6.16 6.98 5.38
CA TRP A 63 -6.15 6.53 6.76
C TRP A 63 -5.19 7.37 7.59
N GLY A 64 -5.66 7.75 8.78
CA GLY A 64 -4.85 8.34 9.83
C GLY A 64 -4.52 7.33 10.91
N GLY A 65 -3.42 7.57 11.61
CA GLY A 65 -3.02 6.79 12.76
C GLY A 65 -1.85 7.43 13.49
N GLU A 66 -1.56 6.89 14.67
CA GLU A 66 -0.32 7.23 15.36
C GLU A 66 0.90 6.72 14.58
N PRO A 67 2.06 7.39 14.66
CA PRO A 67 3.28 6.89 14.05
C PRO A 67 3.51 5.40 14.38
N ALA A 68 4.04 4.67 13.39
CA ALA A 68 4.23 3.23 13.34
C ALA A 68 2.95 2.38 13.16
N PHE A 69 1.80 3.01 12.86
CA PHE A 69 0.61 2.27 12.42
C PHE A 69 0.84 1.53 11.09
N ALA A 70 1.78 1.99 10.25
CA ALA A 70 2.32 1.26 9.12
C ALA A 70 3.83 1.01 9.31
N ARG A 71 4.30 -0.22 9.10
CA ARG A 71 5.71 -0.58 9.32
C ARG A 71 6.16 -1.79 8.48
N PRO A 72 7.43 -1.85 8.05
CA PRO A 72 8.02 -3.09 7.55
C PRO A 72 8.03 -4.18 8.62
N ILE A 73 7.67 -5.40 8.22
CA ILE A 73 7.77 -6.62 9.04
C ILE A 73 8.70 -7.67 8.41
N ALA A 74 9.03 -7.50 7.13
CA ALA A 74 10.07 -8.23 6.39
C ALA A 74 10.60 -7.34 5.24
N PRO A 75 11.67 -7.72 4.51
CA PRO A 75 12.30 -6.86 3.49
C PRO A 75 11.34 -6.22 2.47
N SER A 76 10.38 -6.99 1.96
CA SER A 76 9.35 -6.53 1.02
C SER A 76 7.94 -6.66 1.59
N ILE A 77 7.78 -6.73 2.91
CA ILE A 77 6.47 -6.92 3.53
C ILE A 77 6.25 -5.84 4.57
N ILE A 78 5.11 -5.16 4.48
CA ILE A 78 4.64 -4.18 5.45
C ILE A 78 3.36 -4.66 6.12
N ALA A 79 3.17 -4.25 7.37
CA ALA A 79 1.92 -4.34 8.09
C ALA A 79 1.34 -2.94 8.28
N ILE A 80 0.02 -2.82 8.15
CA ILE A 80 -0.75 -1.60 8.36
C ILE A 80 -1.86 -1.95 9.36
N LYS A 81 -1.99 -1.16 10.41
CA LYS A 81 -3.00 -1.33 11.45
C LYS A 81 -3.64 0.01 11.75
N SER A 82 -4.92 0.20 11.44
CA SER A 82 -5.59 1.49 11.66
C SER A 82 -7.07 1.31 12.06
N LYS A 83 -7.63 2.34 12.70
CA LYS A 83 -9.06 2.46 12.98
C LYS A 83 -9.73 3.20 11.84
N VAL A 84 -10.73 2.59 11.23
CA VAL A 84 -11.40 3.13 10.04
C VAL A 84 -12.91 2.94 10.13
N ALA A 85 -13.65 3.68 9.30
CA ALA A 85 -15.09 3.50 9.15
C ALA A 85 -15.36 2.44 8.07
N ARG A 86 -15.96 1.30 8.44
CA ARG A 86 -16.21 0.18 7.50
C ARG A 86 -17.24 0.55 6.42
N THR A 87 -18.32 1.21 6.82
CA THR A 87 -19.58 1.26 6.05
C THR A 87 -19.49 2.05 4.73
N HIS A 88 -18.41 2.80 4.49
CA HIS A 88 -18.30 3.69 3.32
C HIS A 88 -16.90 3.72 2.69
N ASP A 89 -16.02 2.78 3.04
CA ASP A 89 -14.69 2.71 2.44
C ASP A 89 -14.64 1.61 1.37
N PRO A 90 -14.70 1.97 0.07
CA PRO A 90 -14.68 0.99 -1.02
C PRO A 90 -13.34 0.25 -1.09
N VAL A 91 -12.24 0.82 -0.58
CA VAL A 91 -10.96 0.12 -0.53
C VAL A 91 -11.03 -1.05 0.44
N ILE A 92 -11.72 -0.91 1.58
CA ILE A 92 -11.92 -2.02 2.52
C ILE A 92 -12.76 -3.12 1.88
N ASP A 93 -13.83 -2.77 1.17
CA ASP A 93 -14.69 -3.74 0.49
C ASP A 93 -13.92 -4.49 -0.62
N ILE A 94 -13.07 -3.80 -1.38
CA ILE A 94 -12.22 -4.44 -2.39
C ILE A 94 -11.20 -5.41 -1.76
N LEU A 95 -10.59 -5.01 -0.64
CA LEU A 95 -9.52 -5.79 -0.01
C LEU A 95 -10.06 -6.95 0.83
N LEU A 96 -11.15 -6.75 1.57
CA LEU A 96 -11.65 -7.68 2.59
C LEU A 96 -13.08 -8.16 2.33
N GLY A 97 -13.83 -7.51 1.45
CA GLY A 97 -15.20 -7.87 1.09
C GLY A 97 -16.14 -8.00 2.30
N ALA A 98 -16.95 -9.05 2.25
CA ALA A 98 -17.93 -9.36 3.28
C ALA A 98 -17.37 -10.11 4.50
N ALA A 99 -16.04 -10.16 4.69
CA ALA A 99 -15.41 -10.90 5.78
C ALA A 99 -15.99 -10.51 7.16
N ALA A 100 -16.26 -11.52 7.98
CA ALA A 100 -16.74 -11.30 9.34
C ALA A 100 -15.62 -10.72 10.23
N PRO A 101 -15.95 -9.97 11.30
CA PRO A 101 -14.97 -9.60 12.30
C PRO A 101 -14.23 -10.83 12.86
N GLY A 102 -12.90 -10.78 12.91
CA GLY A 102 -12.02 -11.88 13.30
C GLY A 102 -11.69 -12.87 12.18
N GLU A 103 -12.35 -12.80 11.03
CA GLU A 103 -12.02 -13.59 9.85
C GLU A 103 -10.77 -13.03 9.17
N VAL A 104 -9.83 -13.91 8.81
CA VAL A 104 -8.62 -13.54 8.08
C VAL A 104 -8.82 -13.85 6.61
N VAL A 105 -8.83 -12.81 5.78
CA VAL A 105 -8.81 -12.90 4.32
C VAL A 105 -7.36 -13.11 3.87
N GLN A 106 -7.11 -14.20 3.16
CA GLN A 106 -5.80 -14.52 2.60
C GLN A 106 -5.77 -14.17 1.11
N GLY A 107 -4.86 -13.31 0.70
CA GLY A 107 -4.62 -12.98 -0.71
C GLY A 107 -3.49 -13.80 -1.33
N GLY A 108 -2.44 -14.11 -0.55
CA GLY A 108 -1.27 -14.84 -1.06
C GLY A 108 -0.63 -14.15 -2.28
N GLU A 109 -0.23 -14.93 -3.28
CA GLU A 109 0.37 -14.40 -4.53
C GLU A 109 -0.65 -13.76 -5.47
N GLN A 110 -1.93 -14.13 -5.36
CA GLN A 110 -3.02 -13.59 -6.17
C GLN A 110 -3.81 -12.50 -5.43
N GLY A 111 -3.21 -11.94 -4.38
CA GLY A 111 -3.83 -10.92 -3.56
C GLY A 111 -4.26 -9.70 -4.36
N ALA A 112 -5.28 -9.02 -3.85
CA ALA A 112 -5.80 -7.79 -4.40
C ALA A 112 -4.66 -6.77 -4.58
N LEU A 113 -4.67 -6.09 -5.74
CA LEU A 113 -3.71 -5.05 -6.03
C LEU A 113 -3.93 -3.88 -5.07
N MET A 114 -2.82 -3.41 -4.50
CA MET A 114 -2.81 -2.36 -3.51
C MET A 114 -1.66 -1.39 -3.79
N SER A 115 -1.93 -0.10 -3.63
CA SER A 115 -0.91 0.95 -3.64
C SER A 115 -1.01 1.81 -2.39
N GLY A 116 0.11 2.41 -1.99
CA GLY A 116 0.19 3.26 -0.83
C GLY A 116 1.08 4.48 -1.06
N LEU A 117 0.67 5.60 -0.48
CA LEU A 117 1.45 6.81 -0.32
C LEU A 117 1.47 7.18 1.17
N ALA A 118 2.58 6.91 1.84
CA ALA A 118 2.82 7.39 3.20
C ALA A 118 3.17 8.87 3.17
N ILE A 119 2.57 9.67 4.05
CA ILE A 119 2.70 11.13 4.08
C ILE A 119 3.07 11.59 5.48
N ASP A 120 4.24 12.21 5.60
CA ASP A 120 4.65 13.00 6.77
C ASP A 120 4.57 14.48 6.37
N LEU A 121 3.52 15.16 6.84
CA LEU A 121 3.25 16.56 6.52
C LEU A 121 4.26 17.51 7.18
N ASP A 122 4.74 17.17 8.38
CA ASP A 122 5.66 18.01 9.15
C ASP A 122 7.04 18.05 8.49
N SER A 123 7.54 16.87 8.10
CA SER A 123 8.84 16.74 7.43
C SER A 123 8.74 16.94 5.90
N ARG A 124 7.53 17.05 5.35
CA ARG A 124 7.25 17.08 3.90
C ARG A 124 7.80 15.86 3.15
N LEU A 125 7.86 14.72 3.81
CA LEU A 125 8.39 13.47 3.28
C LEU A 125 7.25 12.55 2.82
N ARG A 126 7.51 11.79 1.76
CA ARG A 126 6.54 10.88 1.16
C ARG A 126 7.24 9.61 0.65
N ALA A 127 6.64 8.45 0.93
CA ALA A 127 7.10 7.17 0.39
C ALA A 127 5.97 6.52 -0.42
N LYS A 128 6.28 6.11 -1.66
CA LYS A 128 5.32 5.44 -2.56
C LYS A 128 5.65 3.97 -2.66
N PHE A 129 4.62 3.13 -2.66
CA PHE A 129 4.76 1.69 -2.84
C PHE A 129 3.49 1.09 -3.46
N ALA A 130 3.67 -0.03 -4.16
CA ALA A 130 2.60 -0.80 -4.76
C ALA A 130 2.95 -2.29 -4.73
N GLY A 131 1.92 -3.14 -4.81
CA GLY A 131 2.05 -4.58 -4.70
C GLY A 131 0.70 -5.22 -4.36
N ARG A 132 0.72 -6.26 -3.52
CA ARG A 132 -0.45 -7.11 -3.26
C ARG A 132 -0.72 -7.33 -1.78
N MET A 133 -1.99 -7.39 -1.43
CA MET A 133 -2.40 -7.82 -0.10
C MET A 133 -2.05 -9.30 0.10
N VAL A 134 -1.24 -9.60 1.12
CA VAL A 134 -0.94 -10.98 1.52
C VAL A 134 -2.05 -11.51 2.41
N ALA A 135 -2.46 -10.72 3.40
CA ALA A 135 -3.55 -11.04 4.30
C ALA A 135 -4.19 -9.77 4.85
N GLY A 136 -5.41 -9.88 5.33
CA GLY A 136 -6.05 -8.82 6.10
C GLY A 136 -7.18 -9.33 6.97
N ALA A 137 -7.54 -8.56 7.98
CA ALA A 137 -8.60 -8.88 8.93
C ALA A 137 -9.26 -7.61 9.46
N LEU A 138 -10.52 -7.74 9.84
CA LEU A 138 -11.27 -6.73 10.56
C LEU A 138 -11.47 -7.18 12.00
N GLN A 139 -11.42 -6.24 12.93
CA GLN A 139 -11.80 -6.46 14.31
C GLN A 139 -12.78 -5.37 14.72
N ASP A 140 -13.90 -5.77 15.31
CA ASP A 140 -14.83 -4.81 15.89
C ASP A 140 -14.21 -4.26 17.17
N LEU A 141 -14.19 -2.94 17.29
CA LEU A 141 -13.85 -2.28 18.54
C LEU A 141 -15.15 -2.18 19.35
N GLU A 142 -15.17 -2.75 20.55
CA GLU A 142 -16.30 -2.57 21.46
C GLU A 142 -16.45 -1.08 21.81
N GLN A 143 -17.51 -0.46 21.26
CA GLN A 143 -18.26 0.73 21.72
C GLN A 143 -18.70 1.62 20.54
N GLU A 144 -20.02 1.72 20.36
CA GLU A 144 -20.89 2.82 19.85
C GLU A 144 -20.50 3.67 18.62
N SER A 145 -19.32 3.52 18.03
CA SER A 145 -18.76 4.50 17.08
C SER A 145 -18.76 4.04 15.61
N GLY A 146 -19.18 2.81 15.30
CA GLY A 146 -19.11 2.25 13.95
C GLY A 146 -17.69 2.12 13.37
N ALA A 147 -16.66 2.30 14.22
CA ALA A 147 -15.26 2.19 13.87
C ALA A 147 -14.79 0.74 14.04
N THR A 148 -14.05 0.24 13.05
CA THR A 148 -13.41 -1.08 13.07
C THR A 148 -11.90 -0.90 13.02
N GLU A 149 -11.18 -1.80 13.67
CA GLU A 149 -9.74 -1.92 13.51
C GLU A 149 -9.44 -2.84 12.34
N VAL A 150 -8.70 -2.32 11.36
CA VAL A 150 -8.21 -3.10 10.21
C VAL A 150 -6.77 -3.45 10.44
N GLN A 151 -6.42 -4.69 10.12
CA GLN A 151 -5.03 -5.15 10.02
C GLN A 151 -4.81 -5.65 8.61
N LEU A 152 -3.83 -5.09 7.91
CA LEU A 152 -3.43 -5.49 6.57
C LEU A 152 -1.96 -5.86 6.55
N VAL A 153 -1.63 -6.84 5.73
CA VAL A 153 -0.26 -7.22 5.37
C VAL A 153 -0.13 -7.13 3.86
N MET A 154 0.88 -6.42 3.39
CA MET A 154 1.12 -6.19 1.97
C MET A 154 2.54 -6.63 1.60
N LYS A 155 2.65 -7.33 0.48
CA LYS A 155 3.93 -7.56 -0.21
C LYS A 155 4.14 -6.44 -1.21
N ILE A 156 5.25 -5.74 -1.08
CA ILE A 156 5.68 -4.68 -1.97
C ILE A 156 6.33 -5.32 -3.19
N GLU A 157 5.88 -4.90 -4.38
CA GLU A 157 6.41 -5.31 -5.68
C GLU A 157 7.12 -4.14 -6.37
N SER A 158 6.74 -2.92 -6.05
CA SER A 158 7.44 -1.71 -6.47
C SER A 158 7.36 -0.62 -5.41
N SER A 159 8.42 0.17 -5.29
CA SER A 159 8.46 1.36 -4.46
C SER A 159 9.26 2.46 -5.15
N LEU A 160 8.95 3.72 -4.82
CA LEU A 160 9.62 4.86 -5.41
C LEU A 160 9.70 6.05 -4.45
N GLY A 161 10.89 6.65 -4.39
CA GLY A 161 11.16 7.86 -3.65
C GLY A 161 11.31 7.66 -2.15
N ALA A 162 11.91 8.65 -1.51
CA ALA A 162 11.89 8.94 -0.09
C ALA A 162 12.46 10.36 0.11
#